data_AF-A0AAW9A8M4-F1
#
_entry.id   AF-A0AAW9A8M4-F1
#
_cell.length_a   1.000
_cell.length_b   1.000
_cell.length_c   1.000
_cell.angle_alpha   90.00
_cell.angle_beta   90.00
_cell.angle_gamma   90.00
#
_symmetry.space_group_name_H-M   'P 1'
#
loop_
_entity.id
_entity.type
_entity.pdbx_description
1 polymer ?
#
loop_
_entity_poly.entity_id
_entity_poly.type
_entity_poly.pdbx_seq_one_letter_code
_entity_poly.pdbx_strand_id
1 'polypeptide(L)'
;MLKEKIEQLVVGNEPLFPIEKAYAVKQGLIDENVDIHYKGWGYTVIERCLKETEEVIKEEHGTFMNEPVSYFKRNIDEFVYIESTAFEIIKVDGMALETDDVFQTYTVLFGLKVQKKWGPFLKDYLAANVGSKTYSAMFSDTDGLWDVNIPLNHLEGFESEMPITDAVDLAYRFIFNLLEAIEAAN
;
A
#
# COMPACT_ATOMS: atom_id res chain seq x y z
N MET A 1 -4.92 3.48 -16.60
CA MET A 1 -3.51 3.88 -16.33
C MET A 1 -3.48 4.77 -15.10
N LEU A 2 -2.34 4.99 -14.44
CA LEU A 2 -2.29 5.81 -13.21
C LEU A 2 -2.71 7.24 -13.54
N LYS A 3 -2.21 7.77 -14.67
CA LYS A 3 -2.58 9.09 -15.18
C LYS A 3 -4.09 9.28 -15.33
N GLU A 4 -4.77 8.34 -15.98
CA GLU A 4 -6.21 8.41 -16.24
C GLU A 4 -7.02 8.46 -14.93
N LYS A 5 -6.62 7.70 -13.90
CA LYS A 5 -7.30 7.72 -12.60
C LYS A 5 -7.10 9.06 -11.88
N ILE A 6 -5.89 9.61 -11.90
CA ILE A 6 -5.62 10.92 -11.29
C ILE A 6 -6.32 12.04 -12.05
N GLU A 7 -6.35 12.00 -13.39
CA GLU A 7 -7.11 12.94 -14.22
C GLU A 7 -8.60 12.92 -13.89
N GLN A 8 -9.19 11.74 -13.68
CA GLN A 8 -10.58 11.62 -13.25
C GLN A 8 -10.84 12.28 -11.88
N LEU A 9 -9.94 12.07 -10.91
CA LEU A 9 -10.05 12.75 -9.61
C LEU A 9 -9.96 14.27 -9.75
N VAL A 10 -9.03 14.76 -10.56
CA VAL A 10 -8.84 16.20 -10.83
C VAL A 10 -10.08 16.81 -11.50
N VAL A 11 -10.59 16.17 -12.56
CA VAL A 11 -11.79 16.64 -13.27
C VAL A 11 -13.03 16.59 -12.37
N GLY A 12 -13.11 15.61 -11.47
CA GLY A 12 -14.15 15.51 -10.44
C GLY A 12 -14.00 16.49 -9.28
N ASN A 13 -12.88 17.23 -9.20
CA ASN A 13 -12.52 18.07 -8.05
C ASN A 13 -12.51 17.28 -6.72
N GLU A 14 -12.08 16.02 -6.79
CA GLU A 14 -11.96 15.12 -5.65
C GLU A 14 -10.70 15.45 -4.83
N PRO A 15 -10.72 15.26 -3.50
CA PRO A 15 -9.53 15.40 -2.68
C PRO A 15 -8.40 14.47 -3.12
N LEU A 16 -7.16 14.94 -3.01
CA LEU A 16 -5.97 14.15 -3.37
C LEU A 16 -5.07 13.93 -2.16
N PHE A 17 -4.36 12.81 -2.14
CA PHE A 17 -3.19 12.67 -1.27
C PHE A 17 -2.03 13.52 -1.77
N PRO A 18 -1.07 13.90 -0.91
CA PRO A 18 0.09 14.69 -1.31
C PRO A 18 0.86 14.11 -2.51
N ILE A 19 1.04 12.79 -2.56
CA ILE A 19 1.71 12.11 -3.68
C ILE A 19 0.91 12.18 -4.99
N GLU A 20 -0.42 12.09 -4.90
CA GLU A 20 -1.33 12.21 -6.05
C GLU A 20 -1.30 13.64 -6.61
N LYS A 21 -1.29 14.67 -5.74
CA LYS A 21 -1.11 16.07 -6.15
C LYS A 21 0.22 16.27 -6.85
N ALA A 22 1.32 15.78 -6.26
CA ALA A 22 2.65 15.92 -6.82
C ALA A 22 2.74 15.28 -8.23
N TYR A 23 2.14 14.10 -8.38
CA TYR A 23 2.04 13.43 -9.67
C TYR A 23 1.16 14.23 -10.66
N ALA A 24 0.01 14.75 -10.24
CA ALA A 24 -0.88 15.55 -11.09
C ALA A 24 -0.18 16.81 -11.64
N VAL A 25 0.57 17.51 -10.80
CA VAL A 25 1.41 18.66 -11.20
C VAL A 25 2.49 18.22 -12.19
N LYS A 26 3.20 17.13 -11.91
CA LYS A 26 4.24 16.58 -12.79
C LYS A 26 3.70 16.22 -14.18
N GLN A 27 2.45 15.75 -14.26
CA GLN A 27 1.78 15.39 -15.52
C GLN A 27 1.11 16.57 -16.23
N GLY A 28 1.16 17.78 -15.65
CA GLY A 28 0.51 18.97 -16.19
C GLY A 28 -1.02 18.93 -16.12
N LEU A 29 -1.59 18.14 -15.19
CA LEU A 29 -3.04 18.04 -14.99
C LEU A 29 -3.59 19.22 -14.17
N ILE A 30 -2.78 19.78 -13.28
CA ILE A 30 -3.07 20.96 -12.46
C ILE A 30 -1.82 21.82 -12.30
N ASP A 31 -1.99 23.12 -12.00
CA ASP A 31 -0.86 23.98 -11.62
C ASP A 31 -0.40 23.70 -10.18
N GLU A 32 0.89 23.94 -9.91
CA GLU A 32 1.50 23.72 -8.59
C GLU A 32 0.79 24.49 -7.45
N ASN A 33 0.33 25.71 -7.77
CA ASN A 33 -0.31 26.62 -6.81
C ASN A 33 -1.82 26.43 -6.69
N VAL A 34 -2.41 25.41 -7.33
CA VAL A 34 -3.83 25.09 -7.14
C VAL A 34 -4.06 24.71 -5.68
N ASP A 35 -5.01 25.40 -5.06
CA ASP A 35 -5.53 25.05 -3.75
C ASP A 35 -6.41 23.80 -3.88
N ILE A 36 -6.09 22.76 -3.12
CA ILE A 36 -6.84 21.51 -3.13
C ILE A 36 -7.14 21.08 -1.70
N HIS A 37 -8.26 20.41 -1.52
CA HIS A 37 -8.53 19.70 -0.28
C HIS A 37 -7.70 18.40 -0.25
N TYR A 38 -6.97 18.18 0.84
CA TYR A 38 -6.25 16.93 1.02
C TYR A 38 -7.20 15.82 1.45
N LYS A 39 -6.98 14.64 0.87
CA LYS A 39 -7.68 13.41 1.24
C LYS A 39 -7.24 12.97 2.64
N GLY A 40 -8.22 12.64 3.49
CA GLY A 40 -8.00 11.88 4.71
C GLY A 40 -8.21 10.39 4.45
N TRP A 41 -7.64 9.54 5.30
CA TRP A 41 -7.85 8.10 5.19
C TRP A 41 -9.30 7.72 5.52
N GLY A 42 -9.95 7.05 4.56
CA GLY A 42 -11.24 6.41 4.73
C GLY A 42 -11.11 4.90 4.52
N TYR A 43 -11.17 4.14 5.60
CA TYR A 43 -11.10 2.68 5.58
C TYR A 43 -12.51 2.10 5.48
N THR A 44 -12.72 1.14 4.58
CA THR A 44 -13.99 0.43 4.41
C THR A 44 -14.04 -0.84 5.23
N VAL A 45 -12.89 -1.47 5.45
CA VAL A 45 -12.69 -2.65 6.31
C VAL A 45 -11.44 -2.43 7.15
N ILE A 46 -11.54 -2.78 8.44
CA ILE A 46 -10.40 -2.93 9.33
C ILE A 46 -10.70 -4.16 10.17
N GLU A 47 -10.00 -5.25 9.94
CA GLU A 47 -10.21 -6.51 10.64
C GLU A 47 -8.90 -6.96 11.26
N ARG A 48 -8.93 -7.30 12.55
CA ARG A 48 -7.86 -8.08 13.15
C ARG A 48 -8.16 -9.55 12.96
N CYS A 49 -7.18 -10.29 12.49
CA CYS A 49 -7.32 -11.70 12.14
C CYS A 49 -6.20 -12.53 12.76
N LEU A 50 -6.47 -13.81 12.97
CA LEU A 50 -5.44 -14.80 13.34
C LEU A 50 -4.66 -15.22 12.10
N LYS A 51 -3.33 -15.24 12.17
CA LYS A 51 -2.49 -15.65 11.04
C LYS A 51 -2.66 -17.10 10.64
N GLU A 52 -2.80 -18.01 11.60
CA GLU A 52 -2.86 -19.45 11.32
C GLU A 52 -4.16 -19.85 10.60
N THR A 53 -5.27 -19.24 10.98
CA THR A 53 -6.63 -19.65 10.54
C THR A 53 -7.30 -18.64 9.61
N GLU A 54 -6.74 -17.43 9.49
CA GLU A 54 -7.34 -16.27 8.81
C GLU A 54 -8.71 -15.86 9.39
N GLU A 55 -9.08 -16.37 10.57
CA GLU A 55 -10.34 -16.05 11.22
C GLU A 55 -10.31 -14.62 11.80
N VAL A 56 -11.39 -13.87 11.56
CA VAL A 56 -11.58 -12.55 12.13
C VAL A 56 -11.72 -12.66 13.64
N ILE A 57 -10.77 -12.05 14.36
CA ILE A 57 -10.82 -11.85 15.81
C ILE A 57 -11.83 -10.75 16.12
N LYS A 58 -11.74 -9.63 15.37
CA LYS A 58 -12.53 -8.44 15.60
C LYS A 58 -12.51 -7.49 14.40
N GLU A 59 -13.69 -6.98 14.03
CA GLU A 59 -13.82 -5.76 13.21
C GLU A 59 -13.47 -4.53 14.06
N GLU A 60 -12.47 -3.77 13.64
CA GLU A 60 -11.96 -2.60 14.33
C GLU A 60 -12.52 -1.29 13.76
N HIS A 61 -12.48 -0.23 14.57
CA HIS A 61 -12.83 1.12 14.14
C HIS A 61 -11.59 1.90 13.70
N GLY A 62 -11.79 3.01 12.98
CA GLY A 62 -10.69 3.87 12.52
C GLY A 62 -9.74 4.36 13.63
N THR A 63 -10.16 4.37 14.89
CA THR A 63 -9.29 4.67 16.03
C THR A 63 -8.18 3.65 16.25
N PHE A 64 -8.39 2.37 15.87
CA PHE A 64 -7.35 1.33 15.93
C PHE A 64 -6.16 1.67 15.03
N MET A 65 -6.39 2.43 13.96
CA MET A 65 -5.34 2.83 13.03
C MET A 65 -4.38 3.88 13.62
N ASN A 66 -4.63 4.34 14.85
CA ASN A 66 -3.73 5.17 15.64
C ASN A 66 -2.82 4.36 16.58
N GLU A 67 -3.07 3.04 16.73
CA GLU A 67 -2.14 2.17 17.46
C GLU A 67 -0.78 2.14 16.74
N PRO A 68 0.33 1.98 17.48
CA PRO A 68 1.64 1.86 16.87
C PRO A 68 1.76 0.51 16.16
N VAL A 69 2.53 0.45 15.06
CA VAL A 69 2.81 -0.81 14.34
C VAL A 69 3.43 -1.87 15.27
N SER A 70 4.15 -1.45 16.32
CA SER A 70 4.69 -2.34 17.37
C SER A 70 3.64 -3.15 18.12
N TYR A 71 2.35 -2.83 17.96
CA TYR A 71 1.23 -3.67 18.34
C TYR A 71 1.39 -5.12 17.86
N PHE A 72 1.74 -5.33 16.58
CA PHE A 72 1.82 -6.68 15.98
C PHE A 72 2.99 -7.49 16.53
N LYS A 73 4.03 -6.84 17.05
CA LYS A 73 5.11 -7.55 17.75
C LYS A 73 4.69 -8.07 19.12
N ARG A 74 3.74 -7.39 19.79
CA ARG A 74 3.16 -7.84 21.07
C ARG A 74 2.07 -8.90 20.87
N ASN A 75 1.45 -8.92 19.69
CA ASN A 75 0.38 -9.83 19.30
C ASN A 75 0.82 -10.57 18.03
N ILE A 76 1.88 -11.37 18.15
CA ILE A 76 2.59 -11.93 17.00
C ILE A 76 1.70 -12.85 16.15
N ASP A 77 0.68 -13.48 16.73
CA ASP A 77 -0.23 -14.37 16.02
C ASP A 77 -1.33 -13.61 15.24
N GLU A 78 -1.32 -12.27 15.28
CA GLU A 78 -2.31 -11.41 14.66
C GLU A 78 -1.76 -10.64 13.46
N PHE A 79 -2.65 -10.35 12.52
CA PHE A 79 -2.46 -9.32 11.49
C PHE A 79 -3.69 -8.41 11.42
N VAL A 80 -3.54 -7.23 10.82
CA VAL A 80 -4.68 -6.39 10.45
C VAL A 80 -4.89 -6.43 8.94
N TYR A 81 -6.08 -6.80 8.51
CA TYR A 81 -6.55 -6.64 7.13
C TYR A 81 -7.29 -5.32 6.97
N ILE A 82 -6.97 -4.58 5.91
CA ILE A 82 -7.49 -3.24 5.66
C ILE A 82 -7.92 -3.15 4.20
N GLU A 83 -9.11 -2.59 3.99
CA GLU A 83 -9.56 -2.13 2.68
C GLU A 83 -9.83 -0.62 2.71
N SER A 84 -9.60 0.03 1.57
CA SER A 84 -9.93 1.43 1.37
C SER A 84 -10.25 1.68 -0.09
N THR A 85 -11.23 2.54 -0.37
CA THR A 85 -11.51 3.01 -1.73
C THR A 85 -10.31 3.71 -2.37
N ALA A 86 -9.39 4.26 -1.57
CA ALA A 86 -8.16 4.85 -2.08
C ALA A 86 -7.23 3.82 -2.74
N PHE A 87 -7.26 2.54 -2.32
CA PHE A 87 -6.40 1.50 -2.86
C PHE A 87 -6.70 1.18 -4.33
N GLU A 88 -7.89 1.53 -4.81
CA GLU A 88 -8.21 1.40 -6.22
C GLU A 88 -7.24 2.19 -7.12
N ILE A 89 -6.78 3.37 -6.68
CA ILE A 89 -5.81 4.21 -7.42
C ILE A 89 -4.51 3.45 -7.64
N ILE A 90 -4.05 2.73 -6.60
CA ILE A 90 -2.83 1.92 -6.62
C ILE A 90 -3.06 0.46 -7.01
N LYS A 91 -4.23 0.12 -7.55
CA LYS A 91 -4.58 -1.23 -8.07
C LYS A 91 -4.40 -2.33 -7.03
N VAL A 92 -4.73 -2.04 -5.78
CA VAL A 92 -4.73 -2.97 -4.65
C VAL A 92 -6.15 -3.11 -4.12
N ASP A 93 -6.54 -4.33 -3.73
CA ASP A 93 -7.86 -4.57 -3.12
C ASP A 93 -7.84 -4.36 -1.61
N GLY A 94 -6.80 -4.88 -0.95
CA GLY A 94 -6.57 -4.71 0.48
C GLY A 94 -5.11 -4.91 0.84
N MET A 95 -4.78 -4.52 2.06
CA MET A 95 -3.46 -4.69 2.65
C MET A 95 -3.58 -5.47 3.96
N ALA A 96 -2.68 -6.41 4.19
CA ALA A 96 -2.48 -7.05 5.49
C ALA A 96 -1.17 -6.55 6.10
N LEU A 97 -1.20 -6.04 7.33
CA LEU A 97 -0.01 -5.64 8.08
C LEU A 97 0.21 -6.60 9.23
N GLU A 98 1.44 -7.09 9.35
CA GLU A 98 1.83 -8.07 10.37
C GLU A 98 3.30 -7.93 10.77
N THR A 99 3.74 -8.76 11.71
CA THR A 99 5.17 -8.97 12.01
C THR A 99 5.54 -10.40 11.68
N ASP A 100 6.46 -10.64 10.75
CA ASP A 100 6.91 -12.00 10.38
C ASP A 100 7.45 -12.78 11.59
N ASP A 101 7.10 -14.06 11.70
CA ASP A 101 7.38 -14.87 12.90
C ASP A 101 8.85 -15.27 13.02
N VAL A 102 9.57 -15.34 11.89
CA VAL A 102 10.96 -15.83 11.83
C VAL A 102 11.94 -14.70 12.12
N PHE A 103 11.74 -13.56 11.47
CA PHE A 103 12.65 -12.41 11.50
C PHE A 103 12.13 -11.25 12.34
N GLN A 104 10.92 -11.35 12.89
CA GLN A 104 10.25 -10.27 13.63
C GLN A 104 10.24 -8.94 12.87
N THR A 105 10.07 -9.04 11.55
CA THR A 105 10.10 -7.92 10.61
C THR A 105 8.67 -7.48 10.31
N TYR A 106 8.38 -6.20 10.46
CA TYR A 106 7.08 -5.64 10.11
C TYR A 106 6.92 -5.68 8.61
N THR A 107 5.79 -6.18 8.18
CA THR A 107 5.57 -6.60 6.79
C THR A 107 4.20 -6.14 6.35
N VAL A 108 4.11 -5.75 5.07
CA VAL A 108 2.82 -5.52 4.40
C VAL A 108 2.67 -6.50 3.25
N LEU A 109 1.51 -7.14 3.21
CA LEU A 109 1.08 -8.06 2.16
C LEU A 109 -0.08 -7.43 1.39
N PHE A 110 -0.08 -7.57 0.07
CA PHE A 110 -1.12 -7.01 -0.79
C PHE A 110 -1.19 -7.72 -2.14
N GLY A 111 -2.39 -7.76 -2.72
CA GLY A 111 -2.63 -8.20 -4.09
C GLY A 111 -2.52 -7.02 -5.07
N LEU A 112 -1.58 -7.07 -6.01
CA LEU A 112 -1.34 -6.00 -7.00
C LEU A 112 -1.85 -6.39 -8.40
N LYS A 113 -2.86 -5.67 -8.90
CA LYS A 113 -3.50 -5.92 -10.20
C LYS A 113 -2.70 -5.33 -11.37
N VAL A 114 -1.58 -5.97 -11.68
CA VAL A 114 -0.70 -5.61 -12.82
C VAL A 114 -0.47 -6.83 -13.71
N GLN A 115 -0.44 -6.62 -15.04
CA GLN A 115 -0.24 -7.70 -16.01
C GLN A 115 1.06 -8.47 -15.77
N LYS A 116 1.01 -9.80 -15.91
CA LYS A 116 2.14 -10.73 -15.72
C LYS A 116 3.42 -10.33 -16.46
N LYS A 117 3.31 -9.66 -17.63
CA LYS A 117 4.44 -9.19 -18.44
C LYS A 117 5.40 -8.25 -17.68
N TRP A 118 4.90 -7.54 -16.65
CA TRP A 118 5.68 -6.63 -15.83
C TRP A 118 6.47 -7.32 -14.72
N GLY A 119 6.38 -8.65 -14.59
CA GLY A 119 7.04 -9.41 -13.53
C GLY A 119 8.54 -9.14 -13.38
N PRO A 120 9.35 -9.12 -14.46
CA PRO A 120 10.76 -8.76 -14.35
C PRO A 120 10.97 -7.36 -13.77
N PHE A 121 10.26 -6.36 -14.30
CA PHE A 121 10.34 -4.97 -13.82
C PHE A 121 9.93 -4.84 -12.35
N LEU A 122 8.81 -5.46 -11.97
CA LEU A 122 8.32 -5.48 -10.59
C LEU A 122 9.38 -6.02 -9.64
N LYS A 123 9.98 -7.16 -9.98
CA LYS A 123 11.01 -7.81 -9.15
C LYS A 123 12.29 -6.99 -9.05
N ASP A 124 12.71 -6.36 -10.14
CA ASP A 124 13.87 -5.48 -10.14
C ASP A 124 13.62 -4.22 -9.29
N TYR A 125 12.41 -3.65 -9.40
CA TYR A 125 12.00 -2.50 -8.59
C TYR A 125 11.97 -2.85 -7.10
N LEU A 126 11.35 -3.97 -6.72
CA LEU A 126 11.31 -4.44 -5.33
C LEU A 126 12.73 -4.70 -4.80
N ALA A 127 13.58 -5.39 -5.57
CA ALA A 127 14.96 -5.68 -5.17
C ALA A 127 15.80 -4.41 -4.94
N ALA A 128 15.58 -3.37 -5.75
CA ALA A 128 16.29 -2.10 -5.63
C ALA A 128 15.83 -1.27 -4.42
N ASN A 129 14.54 -1.33 -4.06
CA ASN A 129 13.97 -0.43 -3.06
C ASN A 129 13.80 -1.07 -1.67
N VAL A 130 13.50 -2.36 -1.59
CA VAL A 130 13.35 -3.08 -0.31
C VAL A 130 14.43 -4.13 -0.08
N GLY A 131 15.40 -4.24 -0.98
CA GLY A 131 16.52 -5.17 -0.90
C GLY A 131 16.27 -6.49 -1.63
N SER A 132 17.36 -7.13 -2.05
CA SER A 132 17.27 -8.44 -2.70
C SER A 132 16.96 -9.53 -1.67
N LYS A 133 16.05 -10.46 -2.02
CA LYS A 133 15.64 -11.62 -1.19
C LYS A 133 14.90 -11.28 0.11
N THR A 134 14.44 -10.05 0.27
CA THR A 134 13.70 -9.59 1.44
C THR A 134 12.19 -9.51 1.19
N TYR A 135 11.77 -9.63 -0.08
CA TYR A 135 10.39 -9.58 -0.52
C TYR A 135 9.94 -10.90 -1.15
N SER A 136 8.63 -11.10 -1.25
CA SER A 136 8.00 -12.11 -2.11
C SER A 136 7.12 -11.43 -3.16
N ALA A 137 7.12 -11.97 -4.37
CA ALA A 137 6.24 -11.53 -5.45
C ALA A 137 5.93 -12.71 -6.37
N MET A 138 4.70 -13.23 -6.27
CA MET A 138 4.21 -14.37 -7.03
C MET A 138 2.96 -13.98 -7.82
N PHE A 139 2.87 -14.37 -9.09
CA PHE A 139 1.68 -14.10 -9.89
C PHE A 139 0.68 -15.25 -9.73
N SER A 140 -0.53 -14.95 -9.29
CA SER A 140 -1.66 -15.88 -9.32
C SER A 140 -2.30 -15.86 -10.70
N ASP A 141 -2.15 -16.96 -11.47
CA ASP A 141 -2.85 -17.12 -12.75
C ASP A 141 -4.37 -17.27 -12.57
N THR A 142 -4.82 -17.68 -11.37
CA THR A 142 -6.24 -17.80 -11.02
C THR A 142 -6.88 -16.43 -10.82
N ASP A 143 -6.23 -15.56 -10.06
CA ASP A 143 -6.79 -14.27 -9.65
C ASP A 143 -6.34 -13.12 -10.57
N GLY A 144 -5.34 -13.37 -11.43
CA GLY A 144 -4.81 -12.40 -12.38
C GLY A 144 -4.06 -11.24 -11.72
N LEU A 145 -3.50 -11.46 -10.54
CA LEU A 145 -2.79 -10.45 -9.74
C LEU A 145 -1.48 -10.99 -9.16
N TRP A 146 -0.65 -10.08 -8.65
CA TRP A 146 0.57 -10.42 -7.93
C TRP A 146 0.31 -10.42 -6.42
N ASP A 147 0.59 -11.54 -5.76
CA ASP A 147 0.72 -11.61 -4.32
C ASP A 147 2.09 -11.09 -3.93
N VAL A 148 2.12 -9.93 -3.27
CA VAL A 148 3.33 -9.22 -2.91
C VAL A 148 3.42 -9.10 -1.40
N ASN A 149 4.61 -9.38 -0.86
CA ASN A 149 4.98 -9.17 0.53
C ASN A 149 6.28 -8.36 0.55
N ILE A 150 6.30 -7.24 1.27
CA ILE A 150 7.49 -6.43 1.47
C ILE A 150 7.71 -6.07 2.95
N PRO A 151 8.97 -5.97 3.40
CA PRO A 151 9.29 -5.53 4.74
C PRO A 151 9.13 -4.01 4.84
N LEU A 152 8.21 -3.56 5.70
CA LEU A 152 8.04 -2.14 6.02
C LEU A 152 9.32 -1.54 6.61
N ASN A 153 10.08 -2.35 7.36
CA ASN A 153 11.39 -1.97 7.91
C ASN A 153 12.39 -1.42 6.88
N HIS A 154 12.24 -1.74 5.60
CA HIS A 154 13.15 -1.30 4.55
C HIS A 154 12.62 -0.09 3.77
N LEU A 155 11.41 0.38 4.07
CA LEU A 155 10.88 1.61 3.51
C LEU A 155 11.45 2.82 4.27
N GLU A 156 11.87 3.82 3.51
CA GLU A 156 12.35 5.08 4.08
C GLU A 156 11.25 5.75 4.93
N GLY A 157 11.61 6.18 6.14
CA GLY A 157 10.69 6.82 7.08
C GLY A 157 9.86 5.86 7.94
N PHE A 158 10.07 4.54 7.83
CA PHE A 158 9.41 3.59 8.72
C PHE A 158 9.98 3.63 10.15
N GLU A 159 9.08 3.73 11.14
CA GLU A 159 9.38 3.62 12.56
C GLU A 159 8.34 2.72 13.25
N SER A 160 8.75 1.78 14.10
CA SER A 160 7.79 0.83 14.69
C SER A 160 6.75 1.45 15.62
N GLU A 161 7.03 2.63 16.16
CA GLU A 161 6.12 3.38 17.03
C GLU A 161 5.21 4.35 16.24
N MET A 162 5.34 4.41 14.91
CA MET A 162 4.42 5.20 14.09
C MET A 162 3.02 4.56 14.10
N PRO A 163 1.96 5.36 13.98
CA PRO A 163 0.60 4.87 13.76
C PRO A 163 0.51 3.89 12.59
N ILE A 164 -0.36 2.88 12.70
CA ILE A 164 -0.66 1.96 11.59
C ILE A 164 -1.07 2.73 10.33
N THR A 165 -1.85 3.83 10.47
CA THR A 165 -2.20 4.71 9.33
C THR A 165 -0.98 5.22 8.57
N ASP A 166 0.08 5.61 9.28
CA ASP A 166 1.27 6.18 8.64
C ASP A 166 2.07 5.08 7.93
N ALA A 167 2.07 3.85 8.45
CA ALA A 167 2.66 2.70 7.78
C ALA A 167 1.86 2.29 6.51
N VAL A 168 0.53 2.38 6.56
CA VAL A 168 -0.33 2.23 5.36
C VAL A 168 -0.01 3.32 4.34
N ASP A 169 0.20 4.56 4.77
CA ASP A 169 0.59 5.66 3.88
C ASP A 169 1.98 5.44 3.26
N LEU A 170 2.95 4.89 4.01
CA LEU A 170 4.24 4.47 3.44
C LEU A 170 4.06 3.39 2.36
N ALA A 171 3.28 2.34 2.63
CA ALA A 171 2.99 1.29 1.67
C ALA A 171 2.26 1.83 0.43
N TYR A 172 1.27 2.71 0.63
CA TYR A 172 0.53 3.36 -0.45
C TYR A 172 1.46 4.13 -1.38
N ARG A 173 2.32 4.98 -0.82
CA ARG A 173 3.29 5.79 -1.58
C ARG A 173 4.29 4.93 -2.33
N PHE A 174 4.76 3.84 -1.70
CA PHE A 174 5.64 2.88 -2.35
C PHE A 174 5.00 2.26 -3.59
N ILE A 175 3.76 1.75 -3.47
CA ILE A 175 3.05 1.09 -4.56
C ILE A 175 2.68 2.11 -5.66
N PHE A 176 2.32 3.33 -5.27
CA PHE A 176 2.06 4.43 -6.20
C PHE A 176 3.29 4.70 -7.08
N ASN A 177 4.47 4.85 -6.48
CA ASN A 177 5.72 5.08 -7.21
C ASN A 177 6.11 3.91 -8.12
N LEU A 178 5.86 2.67 -7.69
CA LEU A 178 6.01 1.49 -8.53
C LEU A 178 5.12 1.56 -9.78
N LEU A 179 3.85 1.93 -9.63
CA LEU A 179 2.92 2.05 -10.75
C LEU A 179 3.29 3.20 -11.70
N GLU A 180 3.75 4.33 -11.15
CA GLU A 180 4.29 5.42 -11.96
C GLU A 180 5.51 4.95 -12.77
N ALA A 181 6.41 4.18 -12.16
CA ALA A 181 7.59 3.66 -12.83
C ALA A 181 7.23 2.65 -13.94
N ILE A 182 6.23 1.80 -13.71
CA ILE A 182 5.68 0.90 -14.74
C ILE A 182 5.08 1.69 -15.90
N GLU A 183 4.30 2.73 -15.60
CA GLU A 183 3.70 3.59 -16.62
C GLU A 183 4.76 4.31 -17.47
N ALA A 184 5.84 4.80 -16.86
CA ALA A 184 6.94 5.45 -17.58
C ALA A 184 7.79 4.49 -18.44
N ALA A 185 7.78 3.19 -18.11
CA ALA A 185 8.48 2.15 -18.86
C ALA A 185 7.66 1.57 -20.03
N ASN A 186 6.40 1.99 -20.18
CA ASN A 186 5.47 1.52 -21.21
C ASN A 186 5.38 2.48 -22.39
#